data_AF-A0A2K1QBA0-F1
#
_entry.id   AF-A0A2K1QBA0-F1
#
_cell.length_a   1.000
_cell.length_b   1.000
_cell.length_c   1.000
_cell.angle_alpha   90.00
_cell.angle_beta   90.00
_cell.angle_gamma   90.00
#
_symmetry.space_group_name_H-M   'P 1'
#
loop_
_entity.id
_entity.type
_entity.pdbx_description
1 polymer ?
#
loop_
_entity_poly.entity_id
_entity_poly.type
_entity_poly.pdbx_seq_one_letter_code
_entity_poly.pdbx_strand_id
1 'polypeptide(L)'
;MNKKLMALLVGGLFAAQVGLTHAAENRVVSYLTMWTSYSETELTEKIPASKADTFLLSFGEWAADGKLSFSENALTIPAWDAYYLPTPYVSWTTFKYDHPDRKIMVAFGGQTYEGIWSHLDSPEQREKIAQSLASLLKKPFPVYKKNMTLDEVVGECRQVEWDQTCNLGYYQYAGDIYLDGIDFDFEKAERLTAEENQNLLALTTRLRELVGDKKLLSLTTYHVGADPENCADPSVMEYCSFIEPERSIHHGEVTQLLKESKGLFDFFNVMTYDAGKNFRYQVALENYANAIGDKSKILAGATINQQWGPEARFVDTEENNLRAQPGRQKTAMAVSLSGR
;
A
#
# COMPACT_ATOMS: atom_id res chain seq x y z
N MET A 1 59.79 23.97 -34.79
CA MET A 1 60.95 23.28 -34.21
C MET A 1 60.66 23.07 -32.72
N ASN A 2 60.55 21.81 -32.28
CA ASN A 2 60.35 21.32 -30.89
C ASN A 2 59.05 21.74 -30.16
N LYS A 3 58.41 20.94 -29.30
CA LYS A 3 58.39 19.51 -28.90
C LYS A 3 57.26 19.42 -27.85
N LYS A 4 56.62 18.24 -27.75
CA LYS A 4 55.62 17.72 -26.76
C LYS A 4 54.33 17.32 -27.51
N LEU A 5 54.04 16.08 -27.91
CA LEU A 5 54.24 14.74 -27.31
C LEU A 5 53.85 14.71 -25.82
N MET A 6 52.97 13.86 -25.29
CA MET A 6 52.25 12.69 -25.79
C MET A 6 51.34 12.20 -24.65
N ALA A 7 50.13 11.75 -24.97
CA ALA A 7 49.30 10.72 -24.29
C ALA A 7 47.89 10.86 -24.90
N LEU A 8 47.54 10.27 -26.04
CA LEU A 8 47.47 8.85 -26.42
C LEU A 8 46.52 8.00 -25.54
N LEU A 9 45.43 7.56 -26.19
CA LEU A 9 44.67 6.31 -25.99
C LEU A 9 43.72 6.31 -24.78
N VAL A 10 42.46 5.87 -24.84
CA VAL A 10 41.71 4.87 -25.65
C VAL A 10 40.25 5.37 -25.62
N GLY A 11 39.51 5.51 -26.72
CA GLY A 11 38.84 4.42 -27.42
C GLY A 11 37.62 3.90 -26.64
N GLY A 12 36.42 3.96 -27.21
CA GLY A 12 35.28 3.18 -26.71
C GLY A 12 33.91 3.75 -27.02
N LEU A 13 33.23 3.13 -27.98
CA LEU A 13 31.79 3.25 -28.19
C LEU A 13 31.00 3.00 -26.89
N PHE A 14 29.92 3.75 -26.68
CA PHE A 14 28.67 3.25 -26.10
C PHE A 14 27.54 3.88 -26.93
N ALA A 15 26.97 3.15 -27.88
CA ALA A 15 25.85 2.23 -27.66
C ALA A 15 24.65 2.96 -27.02
N ALA A 16 23.59 3.10 -27.80
CA ALA A 16 22.28 3.52 -27.35
C ALA A 16 21.89 2.75 -26.08
N GLN A 17 21.70 3.45 -24.97
CA GLN A 17 21.00 2.89 -23.82
C GLN A 17 19.52 3.21 -23.97
N VAL A 18 18.80 2.16 -24.38
CA VAL A 18 17.39 1.94 -24.16
C VAL A 18 17.02 2.32 -22.73
N GLY A 19 15.88 2.97 -22.56
CA GLY A 19 15.41 3.57 -21.32
C GLY A 19 15.60 2.66 -20.10
N LEU A 20 16.20 3.24 -19.06
CA LEU A 20 16.20 2.67 -17.72
C LEU A 20 14.75 2.62 -17.20
N THR A 21 14.09 1.48 -17.40
CA THR A 21 13.00 1.06 -16.52
C THR A 21 13.58 1.03 -15.10
N HIS A 22 13.10 1.93 -14.24
CA HIS A 22 13.46 1.94 -12.83
C HIS A 22 13.09 0.59 -12.22
N ALA A 23 14.12 -0.17 -11.84
CA ALA A 23 13.94 -1.40 -11.08
C ALA A 23 13.23 -1.07 -9.75
N ALA A 24 12.10 -1.73 -9.50
CA ALA A 24 11.34 -1.68 -8.24
C ALA A 24 12.09 -2.44 -7.13
N GLU A 25 13.34 -2.05 -6.84
CA GLU A 25 14.22 -2.86 -6.00
C GLU A 25 14.25 -2.50 -4.50
N ASN A 26 13.49 -1.53 -3.96
CA ASN A 26 13.49 -1.28 -2.50
C ASN A 26 12.21 -0.59 -1.99
N ARG A 27 11.02 -1.16 -2.22
CA ARG A 27 9.77 -0.59 -1.66
C ARG A 27 9.67 -0.87 -0.16
N VAL A 28 9.16 0.02 0.67
CA VAL A 28 8.82 -0.35 2.07
C VAL A 28 7.46 0.26 2.37
N VAL A 29 6.49 -0.61 2.55
CA VAL A 29 5.09 -0.31 2.79
C VAL A 29 4.81 -0.35 4.29
N SER A 30 4.07 0.62 4.80
CA SER A 30 3.54 0.59 6.17
C SER A 30 2.03 0.73 6.13
N TYR A 31 1.32 -0.22 6.74
CA TYR A 31 -0.10 -0.09 7.03
C TYR A 31 -0.28 0.81 8.23
N LEU A 32 -1.15 1.80 8.08
CA LEU A 32 -1.49 2.75 9.10
C LEU A 32 -2.98 2.65 9.34
N THR A 33 -3.37 1.82 10.32
CA THR A 33 -4.69 1.96 10.93
C THR A 33 -4.80 3.38 11.44
N MET A 34 -5.86 4.04 11.02
CA MET A 34 -5.87 5.47 10.77
C MET A 34 -5.34 6.34 11.91
N TRP A 35 -4.86 7.51 11.51
CA TRP A 35 -3.87 8.29 12.25
C TRP A 35 -4.33 8.90 13.58
N THR A 36 -5.59 8.70 13.99
CA THR A 36 -6.09 9.20 15.29
C THR A 36 -5.34 8.62 16.48
N SER A 37 -4.71 7.45 16.31
CA SER A 37 -4.04 6.72 17.37
C SER A 37 -2.58 7.11 17.58
N TYR A 38 -1.99 7.92 16.68
CA TYR A 38 -0.59 8.34 16.79
C TYR A 38 -0.46 9.65 17.56
N SER A 39 0.53 9.68 18.45
CA SER A 39 0.99 10.89 19.10
C SER A 39 1.59 11.88 18.09
N GLU A 40 1.63 13.17 18.46
CA GLU A 40 2.31 14.20 17.66
C GLU A 40 3.77 13.83 17.36
N THR A 41 4.47 13.24 18.33
CA THR A 41 5.84 12.72 18.16
C THR A 41 5.93 11.60 17.12
N GLU A 42 4.95 10.70 17.06
CA GLU A 42 4.92 9.65 16.04
C GLU A 42 4.76 10.23 14.63
N LEU A 43 3.88 11.22 14.49
CA LEU A 43 3.58 11.89 13.23
C LEU A 43 4.74 12.74 12.71
N THR A 44 5.40 13.47 13.60
CA THR A 44 6.40 14.49 13.25
C THR A 44 7.84 14.00 13.31
N GLU A 45 8.13 12.92 14.04
CA GLU A 45 9.49 12.40 14.20
C GLU A 45 9.62 10.96 13.71
N LYS A 46 8.84 10.02 14.27
CA LYS A 46 9.08 8.59 14.03
C LYS A 46 8.78 8.16 12.60
N ILE A 47 7.67 8.64 12.04
CA ILE A 47 7.21 8.25 10.71
C ILE A 47 8.06 8.89 9.61
N PRO A 48 8.41 10.20 9.68
CA PRO A 48 9.41 10.80 8.80
C PRO A 48 10.78 10.10 8.88
N ALA A 49 11.20 9.65 10.06
CA ALA A 49 12.44 8.89 10.24
C ALA A 49 12.36 7.42 9.80
N SER A 50 11.17 6.91 9.45
CA SER A 50 11.00 5.53 9.04
C SER A 50 11.61 5.26 7.67
N LYS A 51 11.91 3.98 7.41
CA LYS A 51 12.37 3.53 6.08
C LYS A 51 11.23 3.34 5.09
N ALA A 52 9.97 3.44 5.54
CA ALA A 52 8.81 3.28 4.69
C ALA A 52 8.77 4.40 3.63
N ASP A 53 8.63 4.00 2.37
CA ASP A 53 8.44 4.91 1.25
C ASP A 53 6.98 4.97 0.80
N THR A 54 6.16 4.03 1.26
CA THR A 54 4.75 3.90 0.91
C THR A 54 3.95 3.66 2.18
N PHE A 55 2.84 4.37 2.35
CA PHE A 55 1.98 4.27 3.50
C PHE A 55 0.55 4.02 3.05
N LEU A 56 -0.09 3.01 3.64
CA LEU A 56 -1.46 2.64 3.34
C LEU A 56 -2.37 3.16 4.45
N LEU A 57 -3.28 4.06 4.07
CA LEU A 57 -4.35 4.55 4.92
C LEU A 57 -5.40 3.44 5.03
N SER A 58 -5.46 2.82 6.21
CA SER A 58 -6.26 1.62 6.45
C SER A 58 -7.43 1.92 7.41
N PHE A 59 -8.70 1.83 7.01
CA PHE A 59 -9.21 1.25 5.76
C PHE A 59 -10.29 2.11 5.08
N GLY A 60 -10.46 1.86 3.79
CA GLY A 60 -11.62 2.26 3.00
C GLY A 60 -12.57 1.09 2.76
N GLU A 61 -13.83 1.42 2.51
CA GLU A 61 -14.86 0.48 2.06
C GLU A 61 -15.71 1.13 0.96
N TRP A 62 -16.50 0.32 0.27
CA TRP A 62 -17.51 0.82 -0.67
C TRP A 62 -18.84 0.11 -0.50
N ALA A 63 -19.93 0.80 -0.83
CA ALA A 63 -21.25 0.22 -0.95
C ALA A 63 -21.56 -0.21 -2.40
N ALA A 64 -22.65 -0.97 -2.59
CA ALA A 64 -23.13 -1.43 -3.90
C ALA A 64 -23.42 -0.33 -4.92
N ASP A 65 -23.65 0.91 -4.48
CA ASP A 65 -23.86 2.07 -5.35
C ASP A 65 -22.54 2.79 -5.72
N GLY A 66 -21.40 2.28 -5.24
CA GLY A 66 -20.08 2.88 -5.43
C GLY A 66 -19.75 3.99 -4.43
N LYS A 67 -20.59 4.26 -3.42
CA LYS A 67 -20.26 5.23 -2.37
C LYS A 67 -19.10 4.72 -1.54
N LEU A 68 -18.05 5.54 -1.38
CA LEU A 68 -16.89 5.23 -0.56
C LEU A 68 -17.07 5.75 0.87
N SER A 69 -16.66 4.97 1.86
CA SER A 69 -16.45 5.40 3.24
C SER A 69 -15.06 4.99 3.71
N PHE A 70 -14.58 5.64 4.76
CA PHE A 70 -13.24 5.47 5.28
C PHE A 70 -13.31 5.46 6.81
N SER A 71 -12.51 4.60 7.44
CA SER A 71 -12.40 4.57 8.89
C SER A 71 -12.11 5.99 9.42
N GLU A 72 -12.73 6.35 10.54
CA GLU A 72 -12.46 7.62 11.23
C GLU A 72 -12.59 8.90 10.35
N ASN A 73 -13.27 8.81 9.21
CA ASN A 73 -13.41 9.90 8.24
C ASN A 73 -12.09 10.51 7.74
N ALA A 74 -10.98 9.77 7.71
CA ALA A 74 -9.65 10.36 7.48
C ALA A 74 -9.45 10.98 6.08
N LEU A 75 -10.27 10.62 5.09
CA LEU A 75 -10.29 11.21 3.74
C LEU A 75 -11.45 12.19 3.51
N THR A 76 -12.21 12.50 4.56
CA THR A 76 -13.22 13.55 4.53
C THR A 76 -12.51 14.90 4.64
N ILE A 77 -12.61 15.72 3.59
CA ILE A 77 -12.05 17.07 3.61
C ILE A 77 -12.85 17.90 4.62
N PRO A 78 -12.21 18.41 5.69
CA PRO A 78 -12.91 19.22 6.69
C PRO A 78 -13.27 20.59 6.12
N ALA A 79 -14.34 21.19 6.67
CA ALA A 79 -14.53 22.62 6.51
C ALA A 79 -13.32 23.34 7.14
N TRP A 80 -12.80 24.35 6.44
CA TRP A 80 -11.66 25.10 6.96
C TRP A 80 -12.06 25.86 8.23
N ASP A 81 -11.22 25.74 9.26
CA ASP A 81 -11.29 26.50 10.50
C ASP A 81 -9.85 26.85 10.91
N ALA A 82 -9.62 28.13 11.19
CA ALA A 82 -8.29 28.68 11.46
C ALA A 82 -7.64 28.06 12.73
N TYR A 83 -8.46 27.66 13.70
CA TYR A 83 -8.04 27.24 15.03
C TYR A 83 -7.88 25.73 15.12
N TYR A 84 -8.84 25.00 14.53
CA TYR A 84 -8.94 23.55 14.64
C TYR A 84 -9.29 22.88 13.31
N LEU A 85 -8.48 21.92 12.93
CA LEU A 85 -8.80 20.95 11.88
C LEU A 85 -8.63 19.55 12.45
N PRO A 86 -9.40 18.55 11.99
CA PRO A 86 -9.26 17.18 12.47
C PRO A 86 -7.84 16.67 12.28
N THR A 87 -7.19 16.28 13.39
CA THR A 87 -5.84 15.71 13.39
C THR A 87 -5.65 14.62 12.34
N PRO A 88 -6.56 13.63 12.18
CA PRO A 88 -6.36 12.55 11.22
C PRO A 88 -6.17 13.06 9.80
N TYR A 89 -6.90 14.10 9.41
CA TYR A 89 -6.80 14.71 8.09
C TYR A 89 -5.50 15.52 7.93
N VAL A 90 -5.18 16.39 8.91
CA VAL A 90 -3.99 17.26 8.83
C VAL A 90 -2.70 16.44 8.83
N SER A 91 -2.64 15.37 9.60
CA SER A 91 -1.42 14.55 9.76
C SER A 91 -0.91 13.98 8.45
N TRP A 92 -1.73 13.22 7.73
CA TRP A 92 -1.28 12.59 6.49
C TRP A 92 -1.12 13.59 5.35
N THR A 93 -1.97 14.63 5.30
CA THR A 93 -1.91 15.64 4.24
C THR A 93 -0.66 16.48 4.35
N THR A 94 -0.31 16.93 5.56
CA THR A 94 0.93 17.67 5.82
C THR A 94 2.14 16.78 5.60
N PHE A 95 2.13 15.54 6.09
CA PHE A 95 3.23 14.60 5.87
C PHE A 95 3.52 14.38 4.38
N LYS A 96 2.48 14.13 3.57
CA LYS A 96 2.66 13.94 2.11
C LYS A 96 3.13 15.22 1.41
N TYR A 97 2.68 16.37 1.86
CA TYR A 97 3.11 17.66 1.32
C TYR A 97 4.60 17.91 1.59
N ASP A 98 5.05 17.68 2.82
CA ASP A 98 6.43 17.89 3.25
C ASP A 98 7.38 16.80 2.73
N HIS A 99 6.86 15.62 2.37
CA HIS A 99 7.62 14.49 1.84
C HIS A 99 7.05 13.98 0.50
N PRO A 100 7.20 14.74 -0.61
CA PRO A 100 6.57 14.41 -1.90
C PRO A 100 7.09 13.11 -2.53
N ASP A 101 8.28 12.65 -2.12
CA ASP A 101 8.87 11.37 -2.52
C ASP A 101 8.15 10.16 -1.90
N ARG A 102 7.55 10.33 -0.71
CA ARG A 102 6.78 9.30 -0.02
C ARG A 102 5.41 9.13 -0.66
N LYS A 103 4.90 7.90 -0.69
CA LYS A 103 3.62 7.54 -1.32
C LYS A 103 2.55 7.33 -0.26
N ILE A 104 1.39 7.95 -0.45
CA ILE A 104 0.20 7.71 0.37
C ILE A 104 -0.86 7.04 -0.50
N MET A 105 -1.29 5.84 -0.12
CA MET A 105 -2.34 5.07 -0.78
C MET A 105 -3.44 4.74 0.22
N VAL A 106 -4.56 4.18 -0.25
CA VAL A 106 -5.67 3.74 0.60
C VAL A 106 -5.85 2.25 0.46
N ALA A 107 -5.87 1.51 1.57
CA ALA A 107 -6.20 0.09 1.56
C ALA A 107 -7.71 -0.08 1.70
N PHE A 108 -8.33 -0.79 0.77
CA PHE A 108 -9.74 -1.12 0.80
C PHE A 108 -9.96 -2.56 1.21
N GLY A 109 -10.90 -2.80 2.13
CA GLY A 109 -11.21 -4.12 2.66
C GLY A 109 -10.51 -4.38 3.99
N GLY A 110 -9.76 -5.46 4.05
CA GLY A 110 -9.29 -6.04 5.31
C GLY A 110 -10.43 -6.71 6.08
N GLN A 111 -10.09 -7.46 7.13
CA GLN A 111 -11.02 -8.31 7.87
C GLN A 111 -12.28 -7.57 8.35
N THR A 112 -12.19 -6.28 8.68
CA THR A 112 -13.33 -5.49 9.15
C THR A 112 -14.32 -5.15 8.04
N TYR A 113 -13.84 -4.97 6.81
CA TYR A 113 -14.63 -4.51 5.66
C TYR A 113 -14.67 -5.55 4.54
N GLU A 114 -14.52 -6.83 4.84
CA GLU A 114 -14.57 -7.92 3.85
C GLU A 114 -15.90 -7.96 3.06
N GLY A 115 -16.98 -7.40 3.61
CA GLY A 115 -18.30 -7.36 2.95
C GLY A 115 -18.30 -6.61 1.61
N ILE A 116 -17.32 -5.74 1.36
CA ILE A 116 -17.25 -4.95 0.11
C ILE A 116 -17.07 -5.81 -1.14
N TRP A 117 -16.50 -7.01 -1.01
CA TRP A 117 -16.21 -7.90 -2.14
C TRP A 117 -17.50 -8.40 -2.79
N SER A 118 -18.58 -8.56 -2.00
CA SER A 118 -19.92 -8.92 -2.48
C SER A 118 -20.60 -7.86 -3.35
N HIS A 119 -20.04 -6.65 -3.41
CA HIS A 119 -20.58 -5.56 -4.22
C HIS A 119 -19.98 -5.49 -5.62
N LEU A 120 -19.23 -6.53 -6.03
CA LEU A 120 -18.59 -6.60 -7.33
C LEU A 120 -19.31 -7.53 -8.32
N ASP A 121 -20.48 -8.09 -7.98
CA ASP A 121 -21.12 -9.16 -8.75
C ASP A 121 -21.62 -8.72 -10.13
N SER A 122 -22.10 -7.48 -10.27
CA SER A 122 -22.61 -6.97 -11.56
C SER A 122 -21.62 -6.04 -12.29
N PRO A 123 -21.58 -6.06 -13.64
CA PRO A 123 -20.79 -5.10 -14.42
C PRO A 123 -21.08 -3.64 -14.07
N GLU A 124 -22.35 -3.30 -13.80
CA GLU A 124 -22.79 -1.95 -13.45
C GLU A 124 -22.27 -1.53 -12.08
N GLN A 125 -22.26 -2.44 -11.10
CA GLN A 125 -21.68 -2.16 -9.78
C GLN A 125 -20.16 -1.95 -9.89
N ARG A 126 -19.48 -2.83 -10.63
CA ARG A 126 -18.03 -2.69 -10.89
C ARG A 126 -17.69 -1.36 -11.56
N GLU A 127 -18.49 -0.91 -12.52
CA GLU A 127 -18.28 0.40 -13.15
C GLU A 127 -18.47 1.56 -12.16
N LYS A 128 -19.52 1.55 -11.35
CA LYS A 128 -19.74 2.60 -10.33
C LYS A 128 -18.58 2.66 -9.35
N ILE A 129 -18.13 1.52 -8.86
CA ILE A 129 -17.00 1.43 -7.92
C ILE A 129 -15.71 1.90 -8.60
N ALA A 130 -15.42 1.46 -9.83
CA ALA A 130 -14.25 1.92 -10.59
C ALA A 130 -14.24 3.44 -10.79
N GLN A 131 -15.38 4.04 -11.14
CA GLN A 131 -15.51 5.48 -11.30
C GLN A 131 -15.31 6.23 -9.98
N SER A 132 -15.84 5.72 -8.87
CA SER A 132 -15.63 6.29 -7.54
C SER A 132 -14.16 6.23 -7.11
N LEU A 133 -13.49 5.09 -7.29
CA LEU A 133 -12.07 4.92 -6.99
C LEU A 133 -11.20 5.84 -7.88
N ALA A 134 -11.52 5.94 -9.18
CA ALA A 134 -10.83 6.85 -10.09
C ALA A 134 -11.03 8.32 -9.69
N SER A 135 -12.24 8.68 -9.27
CA SER A 135 -12.56 10.03 -8.79
C SER A 135 -11.80 10.36 -7.51
N LEU A 136 -11.70 9.41 -6.57
CA LEU A 136 -10.88 9.54 -5.36
C LEU A 136 -9.41 9.84 -5.70
N LEU A 137 -8.83 9.08 -6.64
CA LEU A 137 -7.42 9.25 -7.04
C LEU A 137 -7.13 10.56 -7.80
N LYS A 138 -8.16 11.19 -8.36
CA LYS A 138 -8.08 12.49 -9.06
C LYS A 138 -8.48 13.67 -8.17
N LYS A 139 -8.99 13.40 -6.96
CA LYS A 139 -9.47 14.42 -6.03
C LYS A 139 -8.27 15.16 -5.40
N PRO A 140 -8.21 16.50 -5.47
CA PRO A 140 -7.25 17.27 -4.69
C PRO A 140 -7.64 17.24 -3.21
N PHE A 141 -6.65 17.09 -2.35
CA PHE A 141 -6.80 17.20 -0.90
C PHE A 141 -6.04 18.44 -0.44
N PRO A 142 -6.76 19.49 0.04
CA PRO A 142 -6.12 20.71 0.49
C PRO A 142 -5.30 20.44 1.74
N VAL A 143 -4.08 20.96 1.75
CA VAL A 143 -3.14 20.91 2.86
C VAL A 143 -3.28 22.22 3.64
N TYR A 144 -3.43 22.08 4.95
CA TYR A 144 -3.50 23.22 5.87
C TYR A 144 -2.43 23.07 6.94
N LYS A 145 -1.56 24.08 7.08
CA LYS A 145 -0.47 24.09 8.06
C LYS A 145 -0.53 25.33 8.95
N LYS A 146 0.00 25.22 10.16
CA LYS A 146 0.28 26.35 11.08
C LYS A 146 1.76 26.70 11.01
N ASN A 147 2.09 27.91 11.45
CA ASN A 147 3.44 28.45 11.56
C ASN A 147 4.23 28.38 10.25
N MET A 148 3.53 28.56 9.13
CA MET A 148 4.13 28.61 7.80
C MET A 148 4.95 29.89 7.63
N THR A 149 5.85 29.88 6.68
CA THR A 149 6.44 31.09 6.08
C THR A 149 5.45 31.73 5.09
N LEU A 150 5.63 33.01 4.76
CA LEU A 150 4.73 33.72 3.84
C LEU A 150 4.76 33.12 2.42
N ASP A 151 5.92 32.61 1.99
CA ASP A 151 6.13 31.99 0.68
C ASP A 151 5.52 30.58 0.57
N GLU A 152 5.25 29.91 1.69
CA GLU A 152 4.50 28.66 1.71
C GLU A 152 2.98 28.86 1.57
N VAL A 153 2.46 30.06 1.86
CA VAL A 153 1.00 30.34 1.77
C VAL A 153 0.58 30.48 0.31
N VAL A 154 -0.35 29.64 -0.14
CA VAL A 154 -0.87 29.69 -1.51
C VAL A 154 -2.15 30.50 -1.58
N GLY A 155 -2.16 31.50 -2.46
CA GLY A 155 -3.32 32.37 -2.65
C GLY A 155 -3.47 33.42 -1.55
N GLU A 156 -4.71 33.81 -1.25
CA GLU A 156 -4.99 34.80 -0.22
C GLU A 156 -4.90 34.18 1.18
N CYS A 157 -4.36 34.96 2.13
CA CYS A 157 -4.36 34.60 3.54
C CYS A 157 -5.78 34.41 4.04
N ARG A 158 -6.08 33.21 4.55
CA ARG A 158 -7.43 32.87 5.03
C ARG A 158 -7.70 33.45 6.41
N GLN A 159 -6.65 33.57 7.22
CA GLN A 159 -6.68 34.26 8.50
C GLN A 159 -5.69 35.42 8.50
N VAL A 160 -6.16 36.61 8.85
CA VAL A 160 -5.37 37.84 8.92
C VAL A 160 -5.46 38.47 10.31
N GLU A 161 -4.46 39.26 10.65
CA GLU A 161 -4.45 40.17 11.79
C GLU A 161 -5.35 41.40 11.54
N TRP A 162 -5.54 42.22 12.57
CA TRP A 162 -6.32 43.47 12.47
C TRP A 162 -5.74 44.47 11.45
N ASP A 163 -4.43 44.40 11.19
CA ASP A 163 -3.72 45.24 10.22
C ASP A 163 -3.68 44.64 8.80
N GLN A 164 -4.46 43.59 8.55
CA GLN A 164 -4.54 42.84 7.29
C GLN A 164 -3.28 42.03 6.94
N THR A 165 -2.31 41.90 7.84
CA THR A 165 -1.19 40.98 7.65
C THR A 165 -1.60 39.53 7.88
N CYS A 166 -0.92 38.58 7.24
CA CYS A 166 -1.22 37.16 7.37
C CYS A 166 -0.94 36.68 8.80
N ASN A 167 -1.92 36.07 9.48
CA ASN A 167 -1.65 35.42 10.76
C ASN A 167 -1.21 33.98 10.52
N LEU A 168 0.11 33.78 10.53
CA LEU A 168 0.74 32.49 10.25
C LEU A 168 0.66 31.52 11.43
N GLY A 169 0.24 31.94 12.61
CA GLY A 169 0.02 31.05 13.77
C GLY A 169 -1.20 30.14 13.63
N TYR A 170 -2.06 30.42 12.65
CA TYR A 170 -3.29 29.66 12.36
C TYR A 170 -3.18 28.84 11.08
N TYR A 171 -4.14 27.95 10.86
CA TYR A 171 -4.17 27.11 9.66
C TYR A 171 -4.33 27.95 8.39
N GLN A 172 -3.29 27.99 7.57
CA GLN A 172 -3.29 28.58 6.23
C GLN A 172 -3.24 27.47 5.17
N TYR A 173 -3.69 27.81 3.95
CA TYR A 173 -3.67 26.88 2.82
C TYR A 173 -2.28 26.83 2.19
N ALA A 174 -1.68 25.64 2.12
CA ALA A 174 -0.35 25.42 1.58
C ALA A 174 -0.36 24.90 0.14
N GLY A 175 -1.48 24.34 -0.33
CA GLY A 175 -1.58 23.71 -1.63
C GLY A 175 -2.41 22.43 -1.59
N ASP A 176 -2.44 21.73 -2.72
CA ASP A 176 -3.15 20.47 -2.85
C ASP A 176 -2.18 19.31 -3.02
N ILE A 177 -2.55 18.17 -2.45
CA ILE A 177 -1.92 16.88 -2.73
C ILE A 177 -2.94 15.89 -3.30
N TYR A 178 -2.44 14.76 -3.79
CA TYR A 178 -3.26 13.68 -4.32
C TYR A 178 -2.78 12.36 -3.74
N LEU A 179 -3.71 11.43 -3.54
CA LEU A 179 -3.37 10.04 -3.24
C LEU A 179 -2.56 9.44 -4.38
N ASP A 180 -1.53 8.68 -4.06
CA ASP A 180 -0.65 8.04 -5.03
C ASP A 180 -1.25 6.74 -5.58
N GLY A 181 -2.19 6.11 -4.88
CA GLY A 181 -2.73 4.82 -5.29
C GLY A 181 -3.73 4.19 -4.34
N ILE A 182 -4.09 2.95 -4.61
CA ILE A 182 -4.94 2.11 -3.76
C ILE A 182 -4.35 0.70 -3.62
N ASP A 183 -4.64 0.08 -2.48
CA ASP A 183 -4.39 -1.32 -2.20
C ASP A 183 -5.75 -2.04 -2.08
N PHE A 184 -5.87 -3.21 -2.71
CA PHE A 184 -7.00 -4.10 -2.50
C PHE A 184 -6.60 -5.15 -1.47
N ASP A 185 -7.07 -5.02 -0.24
CA ASP A 185 -6.82 -5.97 0.83
C ASP A 185 -7.82 -7.11 0.78
N PHE A 186 -7.61 -7.97 -0.22
CA PHE A 186 -8.54 -8.98 -0.70
C PHE A 186 -8.50 -10.22 0.19
N GLU A 187 -9.09 -10.05 1.36
CA GLU A 187 -9.30 -11.10 2.35
C GLU A 187 -10.76 -11.14 2.80
N LYS A 188 -11.23 -12.35 3.14
CA LYS A 188 -12.50 -12.58 3.83
C LYS A 188 -12.45 -13.90 4.62
N ALA A 189 -13.33 -14.06 5.60
CA ALA A 189 -13.39 -15.27 6.42
C ALA A 189 -13.74 -16.56 5.65
N GLU A 190 -14.58 -16.45 4.62
CA GLU A 190 -14.89 -17.56 3.72
C GLU A 190 -13.85 -17.69 2.59
N ARG A 191 -13.73 -18.86 1.96
CA ARG A 191 -12.85 -19.00 0.79
C ARG A 191 -13.31 -18.07 -0.35
N LEU A 192 -12.38 -17.36 -0.96
CA LEU A 192 -12.62 -16.58 -2.17
C LEU A 192 -12.97 -17.50 -3.35
N THR A 193 -14.01 -17.12 -4.08
CA THR A 193 -14.50 -17.87 -5.24
C THR A 193 -13.77 -17.46 -6.52
N ALA A 194 -13.85 -18.32 -7.54
CA ALA A 194 -13.33 -17.97 -8.87
C ALA A 194 -14.05 -16.74 -9.47
N GLU A 195 -15.34 -16.56 -9.17
CA GLU A 195 -16.11 -15.41 -9.62
C GLU A 195 -15.65 -14.11 -8.95
N GLU A 196 -15.40 -14.12 -7.64
CA GLU A 196 -14.85 -12.94 -6.94
C GLU A 196 -13.47 -12.54 -7.48
N ASN A 197 -12.61 -13.52 -7.80
CA ASN A 197 -11.33 -13.27 -8.46
C ASN A 197 -11.53 -12.58 -9.83
N GLN A 198 -12.46 -13.06 -10.65
CA GLN A 198 -12.77 -12.46 -11.94
C GLN A 198 -13.38 -11.06 -11.79
N ASN A 199 -14.21 -10.85 -10.77
CA ASN A 199 -14.83 -9.57 -10.47
C ASN A 199 -13.79 -8.52 -10.05
N LEU A 200 -12.83 -8.88 -9.20
CA LEU A 200 -11.72 -8.00 -8.82
C LEU A 200 -10.78 -7.74 -10.01
N LEU A 201 -10.50 -8.74 -10.84
CA LEU A 201 -9.73 -8.55 -12.07
C LEU A 201 -10.41 -7.54 -13.01
N ALA A 202 -11.71 -7.68 -13.22
CA ALA A 202 -12.49 -6.79 -14.07
C ALA A 202 -12.51 -5.35 -13.50
N LEU A 203 -12.73 -5.21 -12.19
CA LEU A 203 -12.66 -3.91 -11.51
C LEU A 203 -11.29 -3.26 -11.68
N THR A 204 -10.21 -4.00 -11.42
CA THR A 204 -8.83 -3.49 -11.47
C THR A 204 -8.45 -3.09 -12.89
N THR A 205 -8.81 -3.90 -13.88
CA THR A 205 -8.60 -3.59 -15.30
C THR A 205 -9.27 -2.27 -15.64
N ARG A 206 -10.55 -2.13 -15.27
CA ARG A 206 -11.32 -0.93 -15.53
C ARG A 206 -10.75 0.30 -14.82
N LEU A 207 -10.35 0.16 -13.57
CA LEU A 207 -9.72 1.25 -12.83
C LEU A 207 -8.41 1.69 -13.50
N ARG A 208 -7.57 0.74 -13.92
CA ARG A 208 -6.31 1.02 -14.62
C ARG A 208 -6.54 1.82 -15.91
N GLU A 209 -7.58 1.51 -16.68
CA GLU A 209 -7.98 2.32 -17.84
C GLU A 209 -8.35 3.77 -17.46
N LEU A 210 -9.01 3.97 -16.32
CA LEU A 210 -9.49 5.29 -15.87
C LEU A 210 -8.38 6.17 -15.28
N VAL A 211 -7.33 5.59 -14.70
CA VAL A 211 -6.27 6.33 -13.99
C VAL A 211 -4.87 6.21 -14.61
N GLY A 212 -4.67 5.26 -15.51
CA GLY A 212 -3.38 4.97 -16.15
C GLY A 212 -2.31 4.44 -15.20
N ASP A 213 -1.06 4.42 -15.67
CA ASP A 213 0.07 3.82 -14.95
C ASP A 213 0.76 4.78 -13.95
N LYS A 214 0.23 6.00 -13.82
CA LYS A 214 0.78 6.99 -12.87
C LYS A 214 0.34 6.75 -11.43
N LYS A 215 -0.77 6.04 -11.23
CA LYS A 215 -1.30 5.69 -9.90
C LYS A 215 -0.88 4.27 -9.55
N LEU A 216 -0.50 4.05 -8.31
CA LEU A 216 -0.13 2.74 -7.82
C LEU A 216 -1.39 1.91 -7.55
N LEU A 217 -1.42 0.67 -8.02
CA LEU A 217 -2.39 -0.33 -7.61
C LEU A 217 -1.62 -1.50 -6.98
N SER A 218 -2.02 -1.93 -5.79
CA SER A 218 -1.49 -3.13 -5.16
C SER A 218 -2.60 -4.08 -4.73
N LEU A 219 -2.20 -5.33 -4.50
CA LEU A 219 -3.07 -6.39 -4.04
C LEU A 219 -2.45 -7.03 -2.80
N THR A 220 -3.24 -7.17 -1.75
CA THR A 220 -2.88 -7.83 -0.50
C THR A 220 -3.76 -9.05 -0.31
N THR A 221 -3.14 -10.18 0.04
CA THR A 221 -3.82 -11.48 0.12
C THR A 221 -3.17 -12.36 1.19
N TYR A 222 -3.91 -13.39 1.62
CA TYR A 222 -3.43 -14.35 2.61
C TYR A 222 -2.13 -15.05 2.22
N HIS A 223 -1.32 -15.39 3.21
CA HIS A 223 -0.04 -16.09 3.03
C HIS A 223 -0.13 -17.38 2.19
N VAL A 224 -1.25 -18.12 2.27
CA VAL A 224 -1.47 -19.36 1.49
C VAL A 224 -2.15 -19.14 0.12
N GLY A 225 -2.51 -17.91 -0.21
CA GLY A 225 -3.38 -17.61 -1.37
C GLY A 225 -2.82 -18.09 -2.73
N ALA A 226 -1.51 -18.26 -2.84
CA ALA A 226 -0.83 -18.79 -4.03
C ALA A 226 -0.34 -20.25 -3.89
N ASP A 227 -0.57 -20.90 -2.73
CA ASP A 227 -0.22 -22.31 -2.55
C ASP A 227 -1.00 -23.21 -3.53
N PRO A 228 -0.51 -24.42 -3.84
CA PRO A 228 -1.33 -25.41 -4.52
C PRO A 228 -2.65 -25.68 -3.78
N GLU A 229 -3.79 -25.74 -4.49
CA GLU A 229 -5.10 -25.97 -3.85
C GLU A 229 -5.17 -27.31 -3.09
N ASN A 230 -4.41 -28.32 -3.55
CA ASN A 230 -4.32 -29.61 -2.87
C ASN A 230 -3.55 -29.57 -1.54
N CYS A 231 -2.94 -28.43 -1.16
CA CYS A 231 -2.40 -28.24 0.19
C CYS A 231 -3.49 -28.24 1.28
N ALA A 232 -4.76 -28.12 0.90
CA ALA A 232 -5.89 -28.37 1.78
C ALA A 232 -5.95 -29.83 2.29
N ASP A 233 -5.32 -30.77 1.59
CA ASP A 233 -5.13 -32.15 2.06
C ASP A 233 -3.91 -32.22 2.98
N PRO A 234 -4.05 -32.61 4.27
CA PRO A 234 -2.94 -32.66 5.21
C PRO A 234 -1.87 -33.69 4.86
N SER A 235 -2.13 -34.62 3.94
CA SER A 235 -1.12 -35.55 3.41
C SER A 235 -0.17 -34.90 2.39
N VAL A 236 -0.55 -33.74 1.84
CA VAL A 236 0.27 -32.97 0.89
C VAL A 236 1.13 -31.97 1.65
N MET A 237 2.44 -32.06 1.43
CA MET A 237 3.46 -31.25 2.10
C MET A 237 4.39 -30.51 1.12
N GLU A 238 4.40 -30.94 -0.13
CA GLU A 238 5.25 -30.39 -1.19
C GLU A 238 4.67 -29.04 -1.65
N TYR A 239 5.50 -28.00 -1.67
CA TYR A 239 5.11 -26.62 -2.01
C TYR A 239 3.98 -26.00 -1.17
N CYS A 240 3.59 -26.62 -0.06
CA CYS A 240 2.67 -26.03 0.91
C CYS A 240 3.43 -25.14 1.89
N SER A 241 3.04 -23.87 1.97
CA SER A 241 3.66 -22.91 2.88
C SER A 241 3.14 -23.05 4.30
N PHE A 242 1.86 -23.43 4.45
CA PHE A 242 1.21 -23.75 5.72
C PHE A 242 0.92 -25.25 5.81
N ILE A 243 1.50 -25.91 6.82
CA ILE A 243 1.57 -27.39 6.92
C ILE A 243 0.97 -27.96 8.21
N GLU A 244 0.22 -27.13 8.92
CA GLU A 244 -0.38 -27.53 10.19
C GLU A 244 -1.45 -28.62 9.98
N PRO A 245 -1.76 -29.44 11.01
CA PRO A 245 -2.78 -30.48 10.88
C PRO A 245 -4.14 -29.95 10.41
N GLU A 246 -4.55 -28.82 10.96
CA GLU A 246 -5.72 -28.07 10.50
C GLU A 246 -5.30 -27.15 9.36
N ARG A 247 -5.68 -27.49 8.12
CA ARG A 247 -5.29 -26.72 6.93
C ARG A 247 -6.12 -25.45 6.76
N SER A 248 -5.52 -24.46 6.12
CA SER A 248 -6.23 -23.25 5.74
C SER A 248 -7.20 -23.55 4.59
N ILE A 249 -8.41 -23.00 4.66
CA ILE A 249 -9.36 -23.10 3.54
C ILE A 249 -8.98 -22.20 2.36
N HIS A 250 -7.94 -21.37 2.50
CA HIS A 250 -7.55 -20.33 1.54
C HIS A 250 -6.42 -20.77 0.59
N HIS A 251 -5.93 -22.01 0.68
CA HIS A 251 -4.85 -22.49 -0.20
C HIS A 251 -5.19 -22.30 -1.68
N GLY A 252 -4.37 -21.51 -2.38
CA GLY A 252 -4.45 -21.32 -3.83
C GLY A 252 -5.61 -20.46 -4.34
N GLU A 253 -6.43 -19.89 -3.46
CA GLU A 253 -7.69 -19.25 -3.84
C GLU A 253 -7.54 -18.04 -4.75
N VAL A 254 -6.38 -17.36 -4.76
CA VAL A 254 -6.11 -16.20 -5.63
C VAL A 254 -5.13 -16.51 -6.77
N THR A 255 -4.68 -17.76 -6.92
CA THR A 255 -3.64 -18.13 -7.90
C THR A 255 -4.00 -17.70 -9.32
N GLN A 256 -5.27 -17.82 -9.72
CA GLN A 256 -5.71 -17.42 -11.05
C GLN A 256 -5.70 -15.90 -11.22
N LEU A 257 -6.20 -15.15 -10.22
CA LEU A 257 -6.14 -13.69 -10.21
C LEU A 257 -4.69 -13.21 -10.35
N LEU A 258 -3.75 -13.79 -9.61
CA LEU A 258 -2.33 -13.43 -9.67
C LEU A 258 -1.74 -13.59 -11.09
N LYS A 259 -2.05 -14.71 -11.75
CA LYS A 259 -1.59 -14.99 -13.12
C LYS A 259 -2.15 -14.01 -14.15
N GLU A 260 -3.43 -13.67 -14.03
CA GLU A 260 -4.14 -12.82 -14.98
C GLU A 260 -3.89 -11.32 -14.75
N SER A 261 -3.62 -10.92 -13.50
CA SER A 261 -3.45 -9.52 -13.09
C SER A 261 -1.99 -9.03 -13.02
N LYS A 262 -1.00 -9.85 -13.42
CA LYS A 262 0.44 -9.52 -13.31
C LYS A 262 0.87 -8.17 -13.94
N GLY A 263 0.14 -7.71 -14.95
CA GLY A 263 0.36 -6.42 -15.62
C GLY A 263 -0.46 -5.25 -15.05
N LEU A 264 -1.40 -5.53 -14.14
CA LEU A 264 -2.31 -4.54 -13.57
C LEU A 264 -1.83 -4.00 -12.24
N PHE A 265 -1.16 -4.81 -11.41
CA PHE A 265 -0.65 -4.39 -10.11
C PHE A 265 0.84 -4.02 -10.18
N ASP A 266 1.19 -2.97 -9.44
CA ASP A 266 2.56 -2.45 -9.29
C ASP A 266 3.36 -3.25 -8.26
N PHE A 267 2.68 -3.89 -7.31
CA PHE A 267 3.23 -4.79 -6.30
C PHE A 267 2.13 -5.60 -5.60
N PHE A 268 2.55 -6.63 -4.89
CA PHE A 268 1.70 -7.56 -4.16
C PHE A 268 2.20 -7.70 -2.72
N ASN A 269 1.36 -7.41 -1.73
CA ASN A 269 1.70 -7.63 -0.33
C ASN A 269 1.22 -9.02 0.10
N VAL A 270 2.15 -9.89 0.47
CA VAL A 270 1.82 -11.22 0.98
C VAL A 270 1.76 -11.16 2.49
N MET A 271 0.62 -11.48 3.09
CA MET A 271 0.43 -11.46 4.55
C MET A 271 1.16 -12.63 5.23
N THR A 272 2.50 -12.65 5.21
CA THR A 272 3.36 -13.71 5.77
C THR A 272 3.42 -13.76 7.31
N TYR A 273 2.35 -13.33 7.96
CA TYR A 273 2.10 -13.36 9.40
C TYR A 273 0.73 -14.01 9.67
N ASP A 274 0.36 -14.13 10.95
CA ASP A 274 -0.88 -14.82 11.37
C ASP A 274 -0.96 -16.28 10.86
N ALA A 275 0.21 -16.95 10.76
CA ALA A 275 0.36 -18.28 10.16
C ALA A 275 1.04 -19.30 11.09
N GLY A 276 1.41 -18.90 12.31
CA GLY A 276 2.12 -19.77 13.26
C GLY A 276 3.62 -19.94 13.00
N LYS A 277 4.30 -20.62 13.93
CA LYS A 277 5.78 -20.72 13.96
C LYS A 277 6.36 -21.66 12.89
N ASN A 278 5.57 -22.62 12.41
CA ASN A 278 6.04 -23.59 11.41
C ASN A 278 5.82 -23.11 9.97
N PHE A 279 5.29 -21.89 9.80
CA PHE A 279 4.99 -21.34 8.49
C PHE A 279 6.25 -21.18 7.63
N ARG A 280 6.20 -21.73 6.41
CA ARG A 280 7.31 -21.73 5.46
C ARG A 280 7.19 -20.51 4.54
N TYR A 281 7.55 -19.34 5.06
CA TYR A 281 7.48 -18.07 4.33
C TYR A 281 8.16 -18.11 2.94
N GLN A 282 9.30 -18.79 2.79
CA GLN A 282 10.00 -18.88 1.51
C GLN A 282 9.14 -19.56 0.46
N VAL A 283 8.45 -20.64 0.85
CA VAL A 283 7.55 -21.39 -0.03
C VAL A 283 6.38 -20.51 -0.47
N ALA A 284 5.78 -19.75 0.45
CA ALA A 284 4.72 -18.80 0.10
C ALA A 284 5.22 -17.76 -0.92
N LEU A 285 6.33 -17.07 -0.62
CA LEU A 285 6.87 -16.04 -1.50
C LEU A 285 7.27 -16.60 -2.88
N GLU A 286 7.81 -17.82 -2.94
CA GLU A 286 8.12 -18.52 -4.18
C GLU A 286 6.84 -18.87 -4.96
N ASN A 287 5.80 -19.36 -4.29
CA ASN A 287 4.51 -19.65 -4.92
C ASN A 287 3.89 -18.39 -5.54
N TYR A 288 3.90 -17.27 -4.82
CA TYR A 288 3.48 -15.96 -5.33
C TYR A 288 4.32 -15.50 -6.51
N ALA A 289 5.66 -15.55 -6.39
CA ALA A 289 6.57 -15.18 -7.46
C ALA A 289 6.36 -16.02 -8.73
N ASN A 290 6.08 -17.32 -8.58
CA ASN A 290 5.78 -18.23 -9.67
C ASN A 290 4.43 -17.92 -10.33
N ALA A 291 3.40 -17.61 -9.54
CA ALA A 291 2.08 -17.25 -10.07
C ALA A 291 2.11 -15.93 -10.86
N ILE A 292 2.83 -14.92 -10.35
CA ILE A 292 2.92 -13.59 -10.97
C ILE A 292 3.95 -13.56 -12.11
N GLY A 293 5.01 -14.36 -11.99
CA GLY A 293 6.14 -14.39 -12.93
C GLY A 293 7.16 -13.27 -12.72
N ASP A 294 7.06 -12.50 -11.64
CA ASP A 294 7.98 -11.42 -11.29
C ASP A 294 8.17 -11.31 -9.77
N LYS A 295 9.28 -11.87 -9.28
CA LYS A 295 9.63 -11.83 -7.87
C LYS A 295 9.87 -10.42 -7.32
N SER A 296 10.20 -9.44 -8.18
CA SER A 296 10.51 -8.08 -7.72
C SER A 296 9.27 -7.30 -7.27
N LYS A 297 8.08 -7.77 -7.65
CA LYS A 297 6.80 -7.20 -7.25
C LYS A 297 6.26 -7.76 -5.93
N ILE A 298 6.90 -8.76 -5.34
CA ILE A 298 6.41 -9.44 -4.14
C ILE A 298 6.99 -8.79 -2.90
N LEU A 299 6.12 -8.35 -1.99
CA LEU A 299 6.50 -7.80 -0.70
C LEU A 299 6.15 -8.79 0.41
N ALA A 300 7.11 -9.06 1.28
CA ALA A 300 6.90 -9.89 2.45
C ALA A 300 6.24 -9.07 3.57
N GLY A 301 5.10 -9.54 4.07
CA GLY A 301 4.40 -8.95 5.19
C GLY A 301 5.06 -9.29 6.52
N ALA A 302 5.25 -8.29 7.36
CA ALA A 302 5.69 -8.44 8.73
C ALA A 302 4.68 -7.75 9.65
N THR A 303 4.53 -8.30 10.85
CA THR A 303 3.74 -7.64 11.89
C THR A 303 4.58 -7.51 13.15
N ILE A 304 4.53 -6.32 13.75
CA ILE A 304 5.15 -6.06 15.05
C ILE A 304 4.17 -6.31 16.21
N ASN A 305 2.93 -6.69 15.88
CA ASN A 305 1.86 -6.91 16.83
C ASN A 305 1.74 -8.38 17.21
N GLN A 306 0.87 -8.65 18.19
CA GLN A 306 0.47 -10.01 18.52
C GLN A 306 -0.28 -10.63 17.34
N GLN A 307 0.17 -11.82 16.95
CA GLN A 307 -0.28 -12.58 15.80
C GLN A 307 -1.15 -13.75 16.24
N TRP A 308 -2.04 -14.19 15.36
CA TRP A 308 -2.69 -15.49 15.47
C TRP A 308 -1.69 -16.60 15.14
N GLY A 309 -1.80 -17.72 15.85
CA GLY A 309 -1.12 -18.95 15.52
C GLY A 309 -2.02 -20.16 15.82
N PRO A 310 -1.77 -21.31 15.18
CA PRO A 310 -2.58 -22.52 15.35
C PRO A 310 -2.72 -22.97 16.81
N GLU A 311 -1.67 -22.79 17.62
CA GLU A 311 -1.66 -23.21 19.03
C GLU A 311 -2.15 -22.11 19.98
N ALA A 312 -1.75 -20.86 19.72
CA ALA A 312 -2.06 -19.70 20.54
C ALA A 312 -1.64 -18.41 19.82
N ARG A 313 -2.09 -17.27 20.36
CA ARG A 313 -1.52 -15.98 20.00
C ARG A 313 -0.05 -15.88 20.43
N PHE A 314 0.78 -15.26 19.60
CA PHE A 314 2.19 -15.04 19.90
C PHE A 314 2.68 -13.70 19.35
N VAL A 315 3.76 -13.16 19.90
CA VAL A 315 4.49 -12.03 19.28
C VAL A 315 5.77 -12.62 18.72
N ASP A 316 6.01 -12.43 17.44
CA ASP A 316 7.28 -12.86 16.85
C ASP A 316 8.36 -11.80 17.06
N THR A 317 9.62 -12.23 17.09
CA THR A 317 10.75 -11.30 17.20
C THR A 317 10.93 -10.54 15.89
N GLU A 318 11.41 -9.30 15.97
CA GLU A 318 11.83 -8.54 14.79
C GLU A 318 12.82 -9.37 13.93
N GLU A 319 13.73 -10.10 14.56
CA GLU A 319 14.69 -10.96 13.86
C GLU A 319 14.00 -12.08 13.06
N ASN A 320 12.95 -12.72 13.58
CA ASN A 320 12.21 -13.75 12.85
C ASN A 320 11.34 -13.17 11.72
N ASN A 321 10.68 -12.04 11.97
CA ASN A 321 9.98 -11.27 10.95
C ASN A 321 10.92 -10.84 9.80
N LEU A 322 12.18 -10.54 10.13
CA LEU A 322 13.24 -10.22 9.17
C LEU A 322 13.86 -11.47 8.51
N ARG A 323 13.95 -12.60 9.22
CA ARG A 323 14.41 -13.88 8.66
C ARG A 323 13.42 -14.44 7.64
N ALA A 324 12.14 -14.07 7.71
CA ALA A 324 11.13 -14.35 6.69
C ALA A 324 11.45 -13.75 5.28
N GLN A 325 12.62 -13.11 5.13
CA GLN A 325 13.02 -12.33 3.96
C GLN A 325 14.33 -12.89 3.39
N PRO A 326 14.31 -13.99 2.61
CA PRO A 326 15.54 -14.56 2.09
C PRO A 326 16.17 -13.59 1.07
N GLY A 327 17.40 -13.18 1.36
CA GLY A 327 18.20 -12.32 0.48
C GLY A 327 18.29 -10.88 0.97
N ARG A 328 19.35 -10.58 1.74
CA ARG A 328 19.82 -9.20 2.02
C ARG A 328 20.45 -8.55 0.78
N GLN A 329 19.81 -8.70 -0.36
CA GLN A 329 19.78 -7.66 -1.36
C GLN A 329 18.31 -7.45 -1.67
N LYS A 330 17.76 -6.36 -1.12
CA LYS A 330 16.73 -5.60 -1.83
C LYS A 330 15.32 -6.22 -1.87
N THR A 331 14.78 -6.61 -0.72
CA THR A 331 13.36 -7.01 -0.62
C THR A 331 12.58 -6.03 0.22
N ALA A 332 11.40 -5.71 -0.29
CA ALA A 332 10.46 -4.73 0.22
C ALA A 332 9.57 -5.29 1.34
N MET A 333 9.26 -4.46 2.35
CA MET A 333 8.59 -4.89 3.59
C MET A 333 7.24 -4.20 3.74
N ALA A 334 6.17 -4.94 4.06
CA ALA A 334 4.90 -4.38 4.52
C ALA A 334 4.79 -4.53 6.05
N VAL A 335 4.72 -3.44 6.82
CA VAL A 335 4.58 -3.49 8.29
C VAL A 335 3.17 -3.11 8.71
N SER A 336 2.47 -3.99 9.44
CA SER A 336 1.24 -3.62 10.14
C SER A 336 1.55 -3.04 11.52
N LEU A 337 1.22 -1.77 11.72
CA LEU A 337 1.29 -1.09 13.02
C LEU A 337 -0.03 -1.17 13.81
N SER A 338 -1.02 -1.92 13.34
CA SER A 338 -2.34 -1.97 13.98
C SER A 338 -2.41 -2.92 15.17
N GLY A 339 -2.58 -2.37 16.37
CA GLY A 339 -3.06 -3.13 17.52
C GLY A 339 -4.49 -3.61 17.28
N ARG A 340 -4.72 -4.91 17.44
CA ARG A 340 -6.08 -5.48 17.58
C ARG A 340 -6.61 -5.20 18.98
#